data_AF-A0A2E7QSQ1-F1
#
_entry.id   AF-A0A2E7QSQ1-F1
#
_cell.length_a   1.000
_cell.length_b   1.000
_cell.length_c   1.000
_cell.angle_alpha   90.00
_cell.angle_beta   90.00
_cell.angle_gamma   90.00
#
_symmetry.space_group_name_H-M   'P 1'
#
loop_
_entity.id
_entity.type
_entity.pdbx_description
1 polymer ?
#
loop_
_entity_poly.entity_id
_entity_poly.type
_entity_poly.pdbx_seq_one_letter_code
_entity_poly.pdbx_strand_id
1 'polypeptide(L)'
;MAGFFKLKQQHAHILGVNIYSTNKKLQRELDGVTWTKFASGMSIKLNMETFRGIYNAAFFTANGDEFTQNMNRLILDNAPENLGRLNRKKLAQMGIREDVMETFLNHSIFSPRHQTFIVHALAEINQAKNRGYFIEQANYSIDKEDAFFYQRIAEMMLNFHKNVEPIVEIIPVRRVVVGYTDKKSIVATLPIDYVHWTEQADHGTDALLQLNTPDRPVKSLKISISGKLSSRAKIELH
;
A
#
# COMPACT_ATOMS: atom_id res chain seq x y z
N MET A 1 -28.32 1.52 6.57
CA MET A 1 -27.10 1.40 5.74
C MET A 1 -25.93 0.76 6.47
N ALA A 2 -25.61 1.16 7.71
CA ALA A 2 -24.50 0.57 8.49
C ALA A 2 -24.55 -0.96 8.65
N GLY A 3 -25.74 -1.55 8.81
CA GLY A 3 -25.92 -3.01 8.90
C GLY A 3 -25.53 -3.76 7.63
N PHE A 4 -25.88 -3.22 6.45
CA PHE A 4 -25.54 -3.81 5.15
C PHE A 4 -24.03 -3.78 4.90
N PHE A 5 -23.37 -2.65 5.19
CA PHE A 5 -21.91 -2.55 5.03
C PHE A 5 -21.17 -3.56 5.92
N LYS A 6 -21.58 -3.69 7.20
CA LYS A 6 -21.00 -4.68 8.12
C LYS A 6 -21.17 -6.12 7.62
N LEU A 7 -22.35 -6.44 7.06
CA LEU A 7 -22.59 -7.74 6.42
C LEU A 7 -21.72 -7.95 5.17
N LYS A 8 -21.58 -6.92 4.32
CA LYS A 8 -20.68 -6.96 3.14
C LYS A 8 -19.23 -7.20 3.55
N GLN A 9 -18.79 -6.56 4.63
CA GLN A 9 -17.44 -6.70 5.20
C GLN A 9 -17.18 -8.12 5.72
N GLN A 10 -18.12 -8.67 6.49
CA GLN A 10 -18.05 -10.07 6.94
C GLN A 10 -18.07 -11.05 5.77
N HIS A 11 -18.84 -10.75 4.72
CA HIS A 11 -18.91 -11.62 3.56
C HIS A 11 -17.64 -11.58 2.71
N ALA A 12 -17.11 -10.39 2.45
CA ALA A 12 -15.82 -10.20 1.79
C ALA A 12 -14.70 -10.95 2.52
N HIS A 13 -14.71 -10.94 3.87
CA HIS A 13 -13.78 -11.71 4.69
C HIS A 13 -13.85 -13.21 4.45
N ILE A 14 -15.05 -13.80 4.50
CA ILE A 14 -15.26 -15.24 4.29
C ILE A 14 -14.71 -15.68 2.93
N LEU A 15 -14.90 -14.83 1.91
CA LEU A 15 -14.45 -15.08 0.55
C LEU A 15 -12.96 -14.73 0.34
N GLY A 16 -12.31 -14.11 1.33
CA GLY A 16 -10.93 -13.61 1.24
C GLY A 16 -10.76 -12.38 0.36
N VAL A 17 -11.83 -11.74 -0.13
CA VAL A 17 -11.75 -10.70 -1.17
C VAL A 17 -11.70 -9.29 -0.60
N ASN A 18 -11.12 -8.35 -1.35
CA ASN A 18 -11.09 -6.93 -0.97
C ASN A 18 -12.46 -6.27 -1.15
N ILE A 19 -13.09 -5.85 -0.04
CA ILE A 19 -14.36 -5.09 -0.04
C ILE A 19 -14.29 -3.78 -0.85
N TYR A 20 -13.11 -3.17 -0.95
CA TYR A 20 -12.88 -1.93 -1.72
C TYR A 20 -12.38 -2.18 -3.15
N SER A 21 -12.47 -3.41 -3.67
CA SER A 21 -12.02 -3.72 -5.02
C SER A 21 -12.73 -2.88 -6.08
N THR A 22 -11.98 -2.37 -7.06
CA THR A 22 -12.51 -1.64 -8.21
C THR A 22 -13.12 -2.57 -9.28
N ASN A 23 -12.94 -3.88 -9.14
CA ASN A 23 -13.50 -4.87 -10.06
C ASN A 23 -15.03 -4.92 -9.94
N LYS A 24 -15.72 -4.41 -10.97
CA LYS A 24 -17.19 -4.31 -11.01
C LYS A 24 -17.89 -5.67 -10.91
N LYS A 25 -17.29 -6.74 -11.44
CA LYS A 25 -17.87 -8.10 -11.34
C LYS A 25 -17.82 -8.58 -9.89
N LEU A 26 -16.66 -8.44 -9.24
CA LEU A 26 -16.51 -8.79 -7.83
C LEU A 26 -17.44 -7.98 -6.92
N GLN A 27 -17.58 -6.67 -7.17
CA GLN A 27 -18.51 -5.82 -6.40
C GLN A 27 -19.97 -6.26 -6.54
N ARG A 28 -20.43 -6.58 -7.76
CA ARG A 28 -21.79 -7.07 -7.99
C ARG A 28 -22.06 -8.39 -7.28
N GLU A 29 -21.13 -9.34 -7.33
CA GLU A 29 -21.28 -10.63 -6.64
C GLU A 29 -21.34 -10.43 -5.12
N LEU A 30 -20.45 -9.59 -4.58
CA LEU A 30 -20.45 -9.25 -3.15
C LEU A 30 -21.75 -8.57 -2.73
N ASP A 31 -22.25 -7.60 -3.50
CA ASP A 31 -23.49 -6.89 -3.20
C ASP A 31 -24.72 -7.78 -3.34
N GLY A 32 -24.79 -8.62 -4.38
CA GLY A 32 -25.90 -9.53 -4.61
C GLY A 32 -26.05 -10.57 -3.50
N VAL A 33 -24.95 -11.23 -3.11
CA VAL A 33 -24.99 -12.22 -2.03
C VAL A 33 -25.25 -11.56 -0.68
N THR A 34 -24.71 -10.36 -0.44
CA THR A 34 -24.98 -9.59 0.79
C THR A 34 -26.44 -9.16 0.87
N TRP A 35 -27.03 -8.69 -0.24
CA TRP A 35 -28.43 -8.27 -0.31
C TRP A 35 -29.39 -9.42 -0.02
N THR A 36 -29.14 -10.60 -0.61
CA THR A 36 -29.94 -11.80 -0.34
C THR A 36 -29.90 -12.21 1.15
N LYS A 37 -28.75 -12.08 1.80
CA LYS A 37 -28.58 -12.35 3.24
C LYS A 37 -29.24 -11.28 4.12
N PHE A 38 -29.14 -10.01 3.74
CA PHE A 38 -29.76 -8.90 4.47
C PHE A 38 -31.30 -8.96 4.38
N ALA A 39 -31.86 -9.19 3.19
CA ALA A 39 -33.31 -9.26 2.97
C ALA A 39 -33.98 -10.46 3.63
N SER A 40 -33.25 -11.56 3.87
CA SER A 40 -33.75 -12.76 4.55
C SER A 40 -33.67 -12.71 6.08
N GLY A 41 -33.13 -11.62 6.66
CA GLY A 41 -32.97 -11.49 8.12
C GLY A 41 -31.94 -12.46 8.73
N MET A 42 -31.20 -13.20 7.91
CA MET A 42 -30.32 -14.28 8.33
C MET A 42 -29.01 -13.71 8.89
N SER A 43 -29.02 -13.32 10.16
CA SER A 43 -27.81 -13.03 10.93
C SER A 43 -27.13 -14.35 11.31
N ILE A 44 -26.56 -15.06 10.34
CA ILE A 44 -25.87 -16.32 10.61
C ILE A 44 -24.70 -16.00 11.55
N LYS A 45 -24.74 -16.55 12.78
CA LYS A 45 -23.56 -16.68 13.63
C LYS A 45 -22.57 -17.54 12.85
N LEU A 46 -21.73 -16.88 12.07
CA LEU A 46 -20.72 -17.51 11.26
C LEU A 46 -19.69 -18.15 12.18
N ASN A 47 -19.76 -19.49 12.29
CA ASN A 47 -18.67 -20.27 12.84
C ASN A 47 -17.48 -20.16 11.88
N MET A 48 -16.46 -19.39 12.29
CA MET A 48 -15.22 -19.20 11.54
C MET A 48 -14.41 -20.49 11.36
N GLU A 49 -14.65 -21.52 12.17
CA GLU A 49 -13.95 -22.82 12.08
C GLU A 49 -14.44 -23.67 10.91
N THR A 50 -15.75 -23.66 10.61
CA THR A 50 -16.32 -24.43 9.49
C THR A 50 -15.87 -23.86 8.13
N PHE A 51 -15.69 -22.54 8.03
CA PHE A 51 -15.25 -21.88 6.81
C PHE A 51 -13.73 -21.95 6.58
N ARG A 52 -12.92 -22.01 7.65
CA ARG A 52 -11.47 -22.25 7.57
C ARG A 52 -11.12 -23.58 6.87
N GLY A 53 -12.02 -24.56 6.85
CA GLY A 53 -11.79 -25.85 6.18
C GLY A 53 -11.96 -25.83 4.64
N ILE A 54 -12.83 -24.96 4.11
CA ILE A 54 -13.29 -25.03 2.70
C ILE A 54 -12.67 -23.91 1.83
N TYR A 55 -12.24 -22.79 2.42
CA TYR A 55 -11.82 -21.58 1.68
C TYR A 55 -10.40 -21.09 1.98
N ASN A 56 -9.49 -21.96 2.43
CA ASN A 56 -8.05 -21.67 2.54
C ASN A 56 -7.36 -21.35 1.18
N ALA A 57 -8.10 -21.33 0.06
CA ALA A 57 -7.50 -21.36 -1.27
C ALA A 57 -7.55 -20.05 -2.07
N ALA A 58 -8.44 -19.09 -1.80
CA ALA A 58 -8.71 -18.06 -2.80
C ALA A 58 -7.96 -16.73 -2.62
N PHE A 59 -7.74 -16.22 -1.40
CA PHE A 59 -7.02 -14.95 -1.20
C PHE A 59 -6.29 -14.81 0.15
N PHE A 60 -6.40 -15.80 1.04
CA PHE A 60 -5.37 -16.06 2.05
C PHE A 60 -4.26 -16.90 1.39
N THR A 61 -3.66 -16.42 0.30
CA THR A 61 -2.43 -17.06 -0.17
C THR A 61 -1.42 -16.97 0.97
N ALA A 62 -0.98 -18.14 1.40
CA ALA A 62 -0.10 -18.42 2.52
C ALA A 62 1.34 -17.90 2.32
N ASN A 63 1.49 -16.66 1.85
CA ASN A 63 2.74 -15.93 1.64
C ASN A 63 2.66 -14.45 2.06
N GLY A 64 1.53 -14.00 2.66
CA GLY A 64 1.40 -12.62 3.14
C GLY A 64 2.18 -12.41 4.45
N ASP A 65 3.10 -11.46 4.44
CA ASP A 65 3.86 -11.06 5.63
C ASP A 65 2.95 -10.67 6.80
N GLU A 66 3.49 -10.67 8.03
CA GLU A 66 2.74 -10.35 9.25
C GLU A 66 1.99 -9.02 9.15
N PHE A 67 2.60 -8.03 8.48
CA PHE A 67 2.03 -6.71 8.23
C PHE A 67 0.70 -6.80 7.47
N THR A 68 0.67 -7.53 6.36
CA THR A 68 -0.53 -7.69 5.53
C THR A 68 -1.68 -8.33 6.32
N GLN A 69 -1.37 -9.34 7.14
CA GLN A 69 -2.36 -10.00 7.99
C GLN A 69 -2.94 -9.03 9.04
N ASN A 70 -2.07 -8.23 9.67
CA ASN A 70 -2.49 -7.23 10.66
C ASN A 70 -3.35 -6.12 10.03
N MET A 71 -3.01 -5.66 8.83
CA MET A 71 -3.80 -4.65 8.12
C MET A 71 -5.17 -5.17 7.70
N ASN A 72 -5.22 -6.43 7.22
CA ASN A 72 -6.49 -7.06 6.90
C ASN A 72 -7.37 -7.17 8.16
N ARG A 73 -6.83 -7.62 9.31
CA ARG A 73 -7.57 -7.63 10.60
C ARG A 73 -8.08 -6.24 10.98
N LEU A 74 -7.22 -5.22 10.91
CA LEU A 74 -7.60 -3.86 11.27
C LEU A 74 -8.76 -3.34 10.41
N ILE A 75 -8.72 -3.59 9.10
CA ILE A 75 -9.79 -3.20 8.16
C ILE A 75 -11.10 -3.96 8.44
N LEU A 76 -11.02 -5.18 8.98
CA LEU A 76 -12.20 -5.97 9.32
C LEU A 76 -12.85 -5.50 10.62
N ASP A 77 -12.04 -5.17 11.61
CA ASP A 77 -12.51 -4.84 12.95
C ASP A 77 -13.03 -3.40 13.07
N ASN A 78 -12.86 -2.59 12.02
CA ASN A 78 -13.17 -1.17 12.04
C ASN A 78 -14.10 -0.74 10.89
N ALA A 79 -14.99 0.20 11.21
CA ALA A 79 -15.71 0.98 10.21
C ALA A 79 -14.77 1.96 9.48
N PRO A 80 -15.10 2.40 8.25
CA PRO A 80 -14.27 3.34 7.49
C PRO A 80 -13.91 4.62 8.26
N GLU A 81 -14.84 5.17 9.04
CA GLU A 81 -14.64 6.39 9.83
C GLU A 81 -13.63 6.16 10.96
N ASN A 82 -13.65 4.96 11.56
CA ASN A 82 -12.67 4.56 12.57
C ASN A 82 -11.27 4.40 11.96
N LEU A 83 -11.18 3.79 10.76
CA LEU A 83 -9.91 3.70 10.01
C LEU A 83 -9.35 5.09 9.70
N GLY A 84 -10.19 6.01 9.21
CA GLY A 84 -9.79 7.39 8.96
C GLY A 84 -9.25 8.09 10.21
N ARG A 85 -9.90 7.90 11.37
CA ARG A 85 -9.44 8.45 12.65
C ARG A 85 -8.09 7.86 13.10
N LEU A 86 -7.90 6.55 12.95
CA LEU A 86 -6.63 5.88 13.25
C LEU A 86 -5.50 6.37 12.34
N ASN A 87 -5.78 6.48 11.04
CA ASN A 87 -4.83 6.97 10.05
C ASN A 87 -4.42 8.42 10.34
N ARG A 88 -5.38 9.30 10.60
CA ARG A 88 -5.13 10.70 11.01
C ARG A 88 -4.22 10.79 12.23
N LYS A 89 -4.52 10.01 13.29
CA LYS A 89 -3.69 9.98 14.50
C LYS A 89 -2.24 9.60 14.19
N LYS A 90 -2.03 8.59 13.35
CA LYS A 90 -0.67 8.15 12.95
C LYS A 90 0.03 9.21 12.10
N LEU A 91 -0.65 9.80 11.13
CA LEU A 91 -0.10 10.89 10.30
C LEU A 91 0.35 12.08 11.15
N ALA A 92 -0.48 12.50 12.11
CA ALA A 92 -0.13 13.55 13.07
C ALA A 92 1.08 13.16 13.95
N GLN A 93 1.14 11.92 14.44
CA GLN A 93 2.31 11.41 15.19
C GLN A 93 3.59 11.37 14.35
N MET A 94 3.49 11.28 13.03
CA MET A 94 4.63 11.38 12.12
C MET A 94 5.07 12.84 11.87
N GLY A 95 4.34 13.83 12.40
CA GLY A 95 4.61 15.25 12.20
C GLY A 95 4.22 15.77 10.80
N ILE A 96 3.30 15.07 10.12
CA ILE A 96 2.84 15.46 8.79
C ILE A 96 1.86 16.62 8.93
N ARG A 97 1.99 17.65 8.07
CA ARG A 97 1.14 18.83 8.12
C ARG A 97 -0.32 18.49 7.91
N GLU A 98 -1.20 19.23 8.57
CA GLU A 98 -2.64 18.97 8.58
C GLU A 98 -3.27 19.07 7.19
N ASP A 99 -2.90 20.07 6.41
CA ASP A 99 -3.35 20.25 5.02
C ASP A 99 -3.01 19.05 4.13
N VAL A 100 -1.79 18.51 4.26
CA VAL A 100 -1.32 17.35 3.49
C VAL A 100 -2.07 16.09 3.88
N MET A 101 -2.23 15.83 5.18
CA MET A 101 -2.92 14.63 5.66
C MET A 101 -4.41 14.66 5.33
N GLU A 102 -5.08 15.81 5.46
CA GLU A 102 -6.52 15.90 5.14
C GLU A 102 -6.76 15.82 3.64
N THR A 103 -5.87 16.36 2.80
CA THR A 103 -5.94 16.16 1.35
C THR A 103 -5.89 14.67 1.02
N PHE A 104 -4.98 13.93 1.64
CA PHE A 104 -4.83 12.48 1.42
C PHE A 104 -6.02 11.66 1.94
N LEU A 105 -6.47 11.95 3.15
CA LEU A 105 -7.58 11.21 3.79
C LEU A 105 -8.93 11.45 3.10
N ASN A 106 -9.11 12.59 2.46
CA ASN A 106 -10.32 12.93 1.70
C ASN A 106 -10.17 12.69 0.19
N HIS A 107 -9.03 12.16 -0.26
CA HIS A 107 -8.76 11.95 -1.68
C HIS A 107 -9.64 10.85 -2.28
N SER A 108 -10.38 11.18 -3.34
CA SER A 108 -11.36 10.28 -4.00
C SER A 108 -10.77 9.00 -4.61
N ILE A 109 -9.46 8.96 -4.82
CA ILE A 109 -8.74 7.84 -5.45
C ILE A 109 -8.35 6.78 -4.41
N PHE A 110 -8.11 7.19 -3.17
CA PHE A 110 -7.67 6.29 -2.10
C PHE A 110 -8.86 5.77 -1.30
N SER A 111 -9.06 4.45 -1.33
CA SER A 111 -10.01 3.79 -0.44
C SER A 111 -9.48 3.78 1.00
N PRO A 112 -10.35 3.57 2.01
CA PRO A 112 -9.91 3.37 3.40
C PRO A 112 -8.85 2.28 3.54
N ARG A 113 -8.90 1.22 2.70
CA ARG A 113 -7.85 0.20 2.66
C ARG A 113 -6.51 0.78 2.20
N HIS A 114 -6.49 1.47 1.06
CA HIS A 114 -5.25 2.05 0.52
C HIS A 114 -4.60 2.98 1.55
N GLN A 115 -5.39 3.88 2.13
CA GLN A 115 -4.94 4.80 3.18
C GLN A 115 -4.37 4.05 4.39
N THR A 116 -5.07 3.01 4.86
CA THR A 116 -4.64 2.24 6.04
C THR A 116 -3.31 1.55 5.79
N PHE A 117 -3.15 0.86 4.65
CA PHE A 117 -1.89 0.19 4.32
C PHE A 117 -0.73 1.20 4.19
N ILE A 118 -0.92 2.30 3.47
CA ILE A 118 0.11 3.33 3.28
C ILE A 118 0.52 3.94 4.63
N VAL A 119 -0.44 4.41 5.41
CA VAL A 119 -0.18 5.12 6.68
C VAL A 119 0.48 4.20 7.70
N HIS A 120 0.03 2.94 7.80
CA HIS A 120 0.61 2.00 8.75
C HIS A 120 2.00 1.54 8.31
N ALA A 121 2.25 1.35 7.02
CA ALA A 121 3.60 1.05 6.54
C ALA A 121 4.57 2.18 6.88
N LEU A 122 4.20 3.44 6.61
CA LEU A 122 5.02 4.60 6.97
C LEU A 122 5.22 4.77 8.49
N ALA A 123 4.23 4.37 9.28
CA ALA A 123 4.36 4.36 10.74
C ALA A 123 5.39 3.31 11.22
N GLU A 124 5.46 2.16 10.54
CA GLU A 124 6.41 1.08 10.87
C GLU A 124 7.81 1.31 10.31
N ILE A 125 7.97 2.10 9.24
CA ILE A 125 9.26 2.71 8.86
C ILE A 125 9.55 3.86 9.83
N ASN A 126 9.64 3.52 11.11
CA ASN A 126 9.80 4.48 12.19
C ASN A 126 11.14 5.22 12.05
N GLN A 127 11.22 6.42 12.63
CA GLN A 127 12.43 7.26 12.64
C GLN A 127 12.91 7.77 11.26
N ALA A 128 12.39 7.25 10.15
CA ALA A 128 12.67 7.82 8.83
C ALA A 128 12.21 9.28 8.78
N LYS A 129 13.14 10.15 8.42
CA LYS A 129 12.85 11.56 8.15
C LYS A 129 11.94 11.66 6.93
N ASN A 130 11.20 12.77 6.86
CA ASN A 130 10.49 13.19 5.66
C ASN A 130 9.40 12.22 5.14
N ARG A 131 8.81 11.40 6.03
CA ARG A 131 7.66 10.53 5.68
C ARG A 131 6.47 11.27 5.07
N GLY A 132 6.33 12.57 5.37
CA GLY A 132 5.33 13.43 4.75
C GLY A 132 5.45 13.54 3.23
N TYR A 133 6.67 13.48 2.65
CA TYR A 133 6.83 13.54 1.19
C TYR A 133 6.16 12.36 0.48
N PHE A 134 6.02 11.20 1.13
CA PHE A 134 5.24 10.10 0.58
C PHE A 134 3.78 10.51 0.38
N ILE A 135 3.17 11.11 1.40
CA ILE A 135 1.78 11.54 1.37
C ILE A 135 1.59 12.70 0.40
N GLU A 136 2.53 13.65 0.36
CA GLU A 136 2.50 14.75 -0.62
C GLU A 136 2.55 14.23 -2.06
N GLN A 137 3.40 13.24 -2.36
CA GLN A 137 3.46 12.64 -3.69
C GLN A 137 2.17 11.86 -4.01
N ALA A 138 1.65 11.10 -3.06
CA ALA A 138 0.39 10.39 -3.21
C ALA A 138 -0.80 11.32 -3.52
N ASN A 139 -0.78 12.57 -3.05
CA ASN A 139 -1.83 13.56 -3.32
C ASN A 139 -1.91 14.02 -4.78
N TYR A 140 -0.91 13.73 -5.61
CA TYR A 140 -0.95 14.00 -7.05
C TYR A 140 -1.56 12.85 -7.87
N SER A 141 -2.15 11.85 -7.21
CA SER A 141 -2.78 10.70 -7.88
C SER A 141 -4.02 11.12 -8.66
N ILE A 142 -4.12 10.64 -9.91
CA ILE A 142 -5.21 10.98 -10.83
C ILE A 142 -6.06 9.73 -11.11
N ASP A 143 -5.40 8.58 -11.23
CA ASP A 143 -6.01 7.34 -11.66
C ASP A 143 -6.12 6.31 -10.52
N LYS A 144 -7.04 5.35 -10.65
CA LYS A 144 -7.25 4.34 -9.58
C LYS A 144 -6.05 3.41 -9.43
N GLU A 145 -5.31 3.23 -10.51
CA GLU A 145 -4.05 2.52 -10.60
C GLU A 145 -3.00 3.14 -9.68
N ASP A 146 -3.00 4.47 -9.53
CA ASP A 146 -2.07 5.18 -8.63
C ASP A 146 -2.26 4.75 -7.17
N ALA A 147 -3.50 4.51 -6.73
CA ALA A 147 -3.74 4.08 -5.36
C ALA A 147 -3.13 2.70 -5.06
N PHE A 148 -3.23 1.77 -6.01
CA PHE A 148 -2.57 0.47 -5.90
C PHE A 148 -1.05 0.61 -5.97
N PHE A 149 -0.56 1.47 -6.87
CA PHE A 149 0.86 1.75 -7.03
C PHE A 149 1.48 2.30 -5.73
N TYR A 150 0.91 3.36 -5.15
CA TYR A 150 1.38 3.92 -3.89
C TYR A 150 1.22 2.96 -2.70
N GLN A 151 0.14 2.19 -2.62
CA GLN A 151 0.04 1.15 -1.59
C GLN A 151 1.22 0.17 -1.70
N ARG A 152 1.51 -0.29 -2.92
CA ARG A 152 2.54 -1.29 -3.14
C ARG A 152 3.95 -0.75 -2.91
N ILE A 153 4.22 0.51 -3.27
CA ILE A 153 5.47 1.19 -2.89
C ILE A 153 5.62 1.17 -1.36
N ALA A 154 4.60 1.57 -0.60
CA ALA A 154 4.69 1.62 0.86
C ALA A 154 4.99 0.24 1.48
N GLU A 155 4.31 -0.80 1.01
CA GLU A 155 4.55 -2.20 1.44
C GLU A 155 5.97 -2.67 1.08
N MET A 156 6.44 -2.40 -0.14
CA MET A 156 7.77 -2.79 -0.59
C MET A 156 8.87 -2.04 0.18
N MET A 157 8.67 -0.74 0.46
CA MET A 157 9.59 0.04 1.30
C MET A 157 9.66 -0.51 2.72
N LEU A 158 8.52 -0.89 3.31
CA LEU A 158 8.49 -1.50 4.62
C LEU A 158 9.23 -2.85 4.64
N ASN A 159 8.95 -3.71 3.65
CA ASN A 159 9.61 -5.00 3.52
C ASN A 159 11.13 -4.84 3.36
N PHE A 160 11.57 -3.87 2.55
CA PHE A 160 12.98 -3.55 2.41
C PHE A 160 13.60 -3.05 3.72
N HIS A 161 12.92 -2.12 4.40
CA HIS A 161 13.36 -1.56 5.68
C HIS A 161 13.56 -2.65 6.75
N LYS A 162 12.64 -3.62 6.82
CA LYS A 162 12.70 -4.72 7.80
C LYS A 162 13.74 -5.79 7.47
N ASN A 163 13.88 -6.13 6.19
CA ASN A 163 14.57 -7.37 5.79
C ASN A 163 15.89 -7.13 5.05
N VAL A 164 16.19 -5.90 4.63
CA VAL A 164 17.40 -5.60 3.84
C VAL A 164 18.23 -4.53 4.54
N GLU A 165 17.78 -3.28 4.54
CA GLU A 165 18.48 -2.14 5.15
C GLU A 165 17.51 -1.10 5.70
N PRO A 166 17.72 -0.59 6.92
CA PRO A 166 16.88 0.46 7.49
C PRO A 166 16.89 1.73 6.65
N ILE A 167 15.71 2.11 6.15
CA ILE A 167 15.44 3.42 5.55
C ILE A 167 15.43 4.48 6.66
N VAL A 168 16.24 5.54 6.51
CA VAL A 168 16.38 6.65 7.48
C VAL A 168 15.84 7.99 6.94
N GLU A 169 15.55 8.09 5.65
CA GLU A 169 14.96 9.26 5.02
C GLU A 169 14.12 8.82 3.80
N ILE A 170 12.96 9.45 3.59
CA ILE A 170 12.17 9.33 2.36
C ILE A 170 12.38 10.58 1.50
N ILE A 171 12.69 10.37 0.22
CA ILE A 171 13.05 11.44 -0.70
C ILE A 171 12.10 11.41 -1.90
N PRO A 172 11.44 12.54 -2.25
CA PRO A 172 10.65 12.63 -3.46
C PRO A 172 11.57 12.73 -4.68
N VAL A 173 11.27 11.95 -5.72
CA VAL A 173 11.99 11.96 -6.99
C VAL A 173 10.94 11.93 -8.10
N ARG A 174 10.84 13.03 -8.86
CA ARG A 174 9.82 13.20 -9.90
C ARG A 174 8.40 12.97 -9.34
N ARG A 175 7.73 11.89 -9.74
CA ARG A 175 6.37 11.51 -9.30
C ARG A 175 6.35 10.30 -8.37
N VAL A 176 7.51 9.89 -7.85
CA VAL A 176 7.63 8.76 -6.93
C VAL A 176 8.43 9.18 -5.71
N VAL A 177 8.55 8.26 -4.75
CA VAL A 177 9.40 8.40 -3.59
C VAL A 177 10.37 7.24 -3.50
N VAL A 178 11.55 7.53 -2.96
CA VAL A 178 12.60 6.55 -2.72
C VAL A 178 13.05 6.59 -1.27
N GLY A 179 13.60 5.48 -0.79
CA GLY A 179 14.25 5.42 0.51
C GLY A 179 15.74 5.76 0.41
N TYR A 180 16.26 6.44 1.42
CA TYR A 180 17.70 6.54 1.68
C TYR A 180 18.04 5.81 2.98
N THR A 181 19.08 4.98 2.96
CA THR A 181 19.41 4.09 4.09
C THR A 181 20.57 4.63 4.93
N ASP A 182 20.72 4.09 6.13
CA ASP A 182 21.86 4.34 7.02
C ASP A 182 23.23 4.04 6.37
N LYS A 183 23.27 3.06 5.46
CA LYS A 183 24.44 2.69 4.65
C LYS A 183 24.66 3.57 3.43
N LYS A 184 23.90 4.66 3.29
CA LYS A 184 24.00 5.62 2.18
C LYS A 184 23.59 5.02 0.84
N SER A 185 22.62 4.10 0.85
CA SER A 185 22.01 3.53 -0.36
C SER A 185 20.75 4.30 -0.74
N ILE A 186 20.53 4.56 -2.02
CA ILE A 186 19.20 4.93 -2.55
C ILE A 186 18.46 3.65 -2.91
N VAL A 187 17.18 3.56 -2.52
CA VAL A 187 16.33 2.40 -2.71
C VAL A 187 15.06 2.83 -3.42
N ALA A 188 14.97 2.48 -4.70
CA ALA A 188 13.76 2.64 -5.50
C ALA A 188 12.96 1.34 -5.47
N THR A 189 11.81 1.35 -4.79
CA THR A 189 10.85 0.23 -4.79
C THR A 189 9.79 0.48 -5.85
N LEU A 190 9.79 -0.31 -6.91
CA LEU A 190 8.94 -0.12 -8.07
C LEU A 190 8.02 -1.34 -8.24
N PRO A 191 6.70 -1.20 -8.00
CA PRO A 191 5.76 -2.30 -8.17
C PRO A 191 5.42 -2.51 -9.65
N ILE A 192 6.45 -2.82 -10.43
CA ILE A 192 6.40 -3.00 -11.88
C ILE A 192 6.69 -4.46 -12.19
N ASP A 193 5.78 -5.08 -12.94
CA ASP A 193 5.85 -6.51 -13.28
C ASP A 193 6.92 -6.80 -14.34
N TYR A 194 7.21 -5.84 -15.21
CA TYR A 194 8.25 -5.96 -16.22
C TYR A 194 8.85 -4.61 -16.63
N VAL A 195 10.17 -4.47 -16.53
CA VAL A 195 10.88 -3.23 -16.90
C VAL A 195 11.58 -3.40 -18.25
N HIS A 196 11.13 -2.63 -19.24
CA HIS A 196 11.86 -2.39 -20.48
C HIS A 196 12.76 -1.17 -20.30
N TRP A 197 13.93 -1.19 -20.93
CA TRP A 197 14.76 0.02 -21.02
C TRP A 197 14.14 1.00 -22.02
N THR A 198 13.84 2.20 -21.54
CA THR A 198 13.24 3.30 -22.32
C THR A 198 13.90 4.61 -21.91
N GLU A 199 13.75 5.66 -22.72
CA GLU A 199 14.23 7.02 -22.38
C GLU A 199 13.65 7.50 -21.03
N GLN A 200 12.40 7.15 -20.73
CA GLN A 200 11.80 7.47 -19.44
C GLN A 200 12.45 6.72 -18.28
N ALA A 201 12.88 5.47 -18.49
CA ALA A 201 13.64 4.71 -17.50
C ALA A 201 15.01 5.36 -17.27
N ASP A 202 15.70 5.73 -18.35
CA ASP A 202 17.00 6.40 -18.33
C ASP A 202 16.95 7.71 -17.52
N HIS A 203 16.00 8.59 -17.84
CA HIS A 203 15.72 9.81 -17.08
C HIS A 203 15.34 9.58 -15.61
N GLY A 204 14.76 8.42 -15.31
CA GLY A 204 14.49 7.98 -13.94
C GLY A 204 15.79 7.69 -13.21
N THR A 205 16.69 6.92 -13.81
CA THR A 205 18.03 6.62 -13.27
C THR A 205 18.86 7.88 -13.07
N ASP A 206 18.89 8.79 -14.04
CA ASP A 206 19.58 10.09 -13.91
C ASP A 206 19.11 10.88 -12.69
N ALA A 207 17.80 10.93 -12.46
CA ALA A 207 17.23 11.63 -11.32
C ALA A 207 17.64 11.00 -9.98
N LEU A 208 17.88 9.68 -9.94
CA LEU A 208 18.39 8.99 -8.74
C LEU A 208 19.88 9.28 -8.53
N LEU A 209 20.67 9.33 -9.60
CA LEU A 209 22.10 9.68 -9.53
C LEU A 209 22.31 11.12 -9.03
N GLN A 210 21.42 12.04 -9.42
CA GLN A 210 21.42 13.44 -8.95
C GLN A 210 21.15 13.59 -7.45
N LEU A 211 20.70 12.54 -6.75
CA LEU A 211 20.53 12.59 -5.28
C LEU A 211 21.86 12.56 -4.53
N ASN A 212 22.97 12.20 -5.19
CA ASN A 212 24.29 12.26 -4.59
C ASN A 212 24.74 13.72 -4.47
N THR A 213 24.67 14.25 -3.25
CA THR A 213 25.05 15.63 -2.93
C THR A 213 26.05 15.65 -1.77
N PRO A 214 26.78 16.75 -1.52
CA PRO A 214 27.69 16.84 -0.38
C PRO A 214 27.00 16.53 0.97
N ASP A 215 25.75 16.97 1.13
CA ASP A 215 24.96 16.75 2.35
C ASP A 215 24.27 15.37 2.40
N ARG A 216 24.09 14.72 1.24
CA ARG A 216 23.54 13.37 1.11
C ARG A 216 24.43 12.53 0.17
N PRO A 217 25.59 12.05 0.65
CA PRO A 217 26.47 11.20 -0.15
C PRO A 217 25.80 9.86 -0.43
N VAL A 218 25.78 9.42 -1.69
CA VAL A 218 25.20 8.13 -2.12
C VAL A 218 26.32 7.17 -2.51
N LYS A 219 26.33 5.98 -1.91
CA LYS A 219 27.33 4.93 -2.15
C LYS A 219 26.83 3.82 -3.06
N SER A 220 25.52 3.60 -3.11
CA SER A 220 24.93 2.57 -3.97
C SER A 220 23.50 2.91 -4.34
N LEU A 221 23.06 2.39 -5.49
CA LEU A 221 21.68 2.41 -5.93
C LEU A 221 21.12 0.99 -5.89
N LYS A 222 19.92 0.84 -5.34
CA LYS A 222 19.20 -0.43 -5.25
C LYS A 222 17.82 -0.26 -5.84
N ILE A 223 17.49 -1.13 -6.79
CA ILE A 223 16.18 -1.17 -7.41
C ILE A 223 15.50 -2.48 -6.98
N SER A 224 14.40 -2.35 -6.24
CA SER A 224 13.58 -3.48 -5.83
C SER A 224 12.31 -3.46 -6.67
N ILE A 225 12.07 -4.53 -7.44
CA ILE A 225 10.89 -4.68 -8.29
C ILE A 225 10.02 -5.85 -7.84
N SER A 226 8.71 -5.79 -8.11
CA SER A 226 7.81 -6.92 -7.87
C SER A 226 7.95 -8.03 -8.92
N GLY A 227 8.37 -7.68 -10.13
CA GLY A 227 8.46 -8.58 -11.28
C GLY A 227 9.87 -8.88 -11.80
N LYS A 228 10.05 -8.88 -13.12
CA LYS A 228 11.32 -9.25 -13.79
C LYS A 228 11.90 -8.10 -14.61
N LEU A 229 13.23 -8.03 -14.69
CA LEU A 229 13.95 -7.13 -15.61
C LEU A 229 14.14 -7.78 -16.98
N SER A 230 13.98 -7.00 -18.06
CA SER A 230 14.42 -7.40 -19.40
C SER A 230 15.95 -7.55 -19.50
N SER A 231 16.46 -8.27 -20.49
CA SER A 231 17.92 -8.44 -20.68
C SER A 231 18.64 -7.11 -20.84
N ARG A 232 18.06 -6.15 -21.58
CA ARG A 232 18.64 -4.80 -21.72
C ARG A 232 18.61 -4.04 -20.39
N ALA A 233 17.50 -4.07 -19.66
CA ALA A 233 17.40 -3.41 -18.36
C ALA A 233 18.40 -3.98 -17.34
N LYS A 234 18.75 -5.27 -17.40
CA LYS A 234 19.83 -5.83 -16.56
C LYS A 234 21.19 -5.24 -16.90
N ILE A 235 21.51 -5.10 -18.19
CA ILE A 235 22.82 -4.56 -18.64
C ILE A 235 22.98 -3.10 -18.19
N GLU A 236 21.93 -2.30 -18.28
CA GLU A 236 21.98 -0.86 -18.00
C GLU A 236 21.89 -0.53 -16.51
N LEU A 237 21.42 -1.46 -15.67
CA LEU A 237 21.27 -1.28 -14.22
C LEU A 237 22.38 -1.96 -13.41
N HIS A 238 23.36 -2.59 -14.05
CA HIS A 238 24.55 -3.20 -13.45
C HIS A 238 25.76 -2.29 -13.54
#